data_AF-A0A1Q3LLY1-F1
#
_entry.id   AF-A0A1Q3LLY1-F1
#
_cell.length_a   1.000
_cell.length_b   1.000
_cell.length_c   1.000
_cell.angle_alpha   90.00
_cell.angle_beta   90.00
_cell.angle_gamma   90.00
#
_symmetry.space_group_name_H-M   'P 1'
#
loop_
_entity.id
_entity.type
_entity.pdbx_description
1 polymer ?
#
loop_
_entity_poly.entity_id
_entity_poly.type
_entity_poly.pdbx_seq_one_letter_code
_entity_poly.pdbx_strand_id
1 'polypeptide(L)'
;MREHCLWAAAEYYDKSIEKSIECDFPHFAAIANELAAKFYLYCKRTQLAKFYMHKAVHYYKSYGATNKVVQLETRYSVLLRFQQSTHKNGAQEYENTGQNKEEKTQSFTTNTFVNVSLCEAPLAPIR
;
A
#
# COMPACT_ATOMS: atom_id res chain seq x y z
N MET A 1 -35.47 8.99 -8.20
CA MET A 1 -34.58 10.17 -8.05
C MET A 1 -33.35 9.95 -7.16
N ARG A 2 -33.15 8.77 -6.53
CA ARG A 2 -31.97 8.50 -5.67
C ARG A 2 -30.77 7.89 -6.39
N GLU A 3 -30.89 7.52 -7.67
CA GLU A 3 -29.88 6.68 -8.35
C GLU A 3 -28.85 7.49 -9.16
N HIS A 4 -29.19 8.70 -9.61
CA HIS A 4 -28.30 9.51 -10.45
C HIS A 4 -27.17 10.23 -9.70
N CYS A 5 -27.22 10.33 -8.37
CA CYS A 5 -26.14 10.94 -7.57
C CYS A 5 -25.14 9.89 -7.02
N LEU A 6 -25.41 8.60 -7.20
CA LEU A 6 -24.59 7.52 -6.68
C LEU A 6 -23.25 7.38 -7.42
N TRP A 7 -23.23 7.58 -8.73
CA TRP A 7 -21.99 7.45 -9.51
C TRP A 7 -21.03 8.61 -9.26
N ALA A 8 -21.55 9.83 -9.06
CA ALA A 8 -20.74 10.99 -8.72
C ALA A 8 -19.97 10.77 -7.40
N ALA A 9 -20.61 10.14 -6.39
CA ALA A 9 -19.94 9.81 -5.14
C ALA A 9 -18.75 8.85 -5.33
N ALA A 10 -18.91 7.84 -6.20
CA ALA A 10 -17.82 6.91 -6.52
C ALA A 10 -16.63 7.63 -7.17
N GLU A 11 -16.89 8.53 -8.12
CA GLU A 11 -15.82 9.31 -8.77
C GLU A 11 -15.06 10.20 -7.78
N TYR A 12 -15.75 10.82 -6.82
CA TYR A 12 -15.08 11.63 -5.80
C TYR A 12 -14.18 10.79 -4.90
N TYR A 13 -14.57 9.55 -4.58
CA TYR A 13 -13.70 8.65 -3.82
C TYR A 13 -12.45 8.26 -4.62
N ASP A 14 -12.61 7.90 -5.89
CA ASP A 14 -11.47 7.52 -6.73
C ASP A 14 -10.51 8.70 -6.93
N LYS A 15 -11.03 9.92 -7.19
CA LYS A 15 -10.23 11.15 -7.24
C LYS A 15 -9.50 11.43 -5.92
N SER A 16 -10.16 11.22 -4.78
CA SER A 16 -9.53 11.40 -3.47
C SER A 16 -8.39 10.41 -3.26
N ILE A 17 -8.54 9.16 -3.73
CA ILE A 17 -7.48 8.14 -3.62
C ILE A 17 -6.29 8.54 -4.48
N GLU A 18 -6.51 8.94 -5.74
CA GLU A 18 -5.46 9.41 -6.64
C GLU A 18 -4.69 10.58 -6.04
N LYS A 19 -5.39 11.61 -5.56
CA LYS A 19 -4.76 12.78 -4.93
C LYS A 19 -4.00 12.43 -3.65
N SER A 20 -4.49 11.47 -2.87
CA SER A 20 -3.79 11.00 -1.67
C SER A 20 -2.48 10.30 -2.01
N ILE A 21 -2.42 9.59 -3.14
CA ILE A 21 -1.23 8.91 -3.63
C ILE A 21 -0.25 9.93 -4.21
N GLU A 22 -0.71 10.90 -5.00
CA GLU A 22 0.13 11.98 -5.55
C GLU A 22 0.84 12.79 -4.44
N CYS A 23 0.16 13.00 -3.31
CA CYS A 23 0.69 13.79 -2.21
C CYS A 23 1.36 12.94 -1.10
N ASP A 24 1.55 11.63 -1.30
CA ASP A 24 2.13 10.70 -0.31
C ASP A 24 1.45 10.72 1.07
N PHE A 25 0.13 10.87 1.10
CA PHE A 25 -0.66 10.82 2.33
C PHE A 25 -1.49 9.52 2.45
N PRO A 26 -0.90 8.43 2.98
CA PRO A 26 -1.58 7.14 3.05
C PRO A 26 -2.82 7.16 3.96
N HIS A 27 -2.88 8.07 4.93
CA HIS A 27 -4.04 8.21 5.81
C HIS A 27 -5.30 8.69 5.05
N PHE A 28 -5.16 9.66 4.15
CA PHE A 28 -6.30 10.14 3.35
C PHE A 28 -6.77 9.07 2.36
N ALA A 29 -5.84 8.32 1.76
CA ALA A 29 -6.17 7.16 0.94
C ALA A 29 -6.96 6.13 1.75
N ALA A 30 -6.57 5.85 3.00
CA ALA A 30 -7.28 4.92 3.87
C ALA A 30 -8.74 5.36 4.14
N ILE A 31 -8.95 6.63 4.47
CA ILE A 31 -10.28 7.20 4.72
C ILE A 31 -11.17 7.13 3.48
N ALA A 32 -10.64 7.51 2.31
CA ALA A 32 -11.39 7.46 1.05
C ALA A 32 -11.82 6.02 0.70
N ASN A 33 -10.92 5.05 0.88
CA ASN A 33 -11.23 3.64 0.69
C ASN A 33 -12.27 3.12 1.72
N GLU A 34 -12.22 3.56 2.98
CA GLU A 34 -13.22 3.20 3.99
C GLU A 34 -14.62 3.72 3.62
N LEU A 35 -14.72 4.97 3.16
CA LEU A 35 -15.97 5.58 2.72
C LEU A 35 -16.54 4.89 1.47
N ALA A 36 -15.68 4.62 0.48
CA ALA A 36 -16.05 3.87 -0.71
C ALA A 36 -16.58 2.47 -0.35
N ALA A 37 -15.92 1.75 0.56
CA ALA A 37 -16.37 0.43 1.00
C ALA A 37 -17.77 0.46 1.65
N LYS A 38 -18.04 1.45 2.52
CA LYS A 38 -19.36 1.64 3.14
C LYS A 38 -20.43 1.97 2.11
N PHE A 39 -20.10 2.82 1.14
CA PHE A 39 -20.98 3.16 0.05
C PHE A 39 -21.36 1.92 -0.78
N TYR A 40 -20.38 1.12 -1.20
CA TYR A 40 -20.65 -0.10 -1.96
C TYR A 40 -21.42 -1.15 -1.17
N LEU A 41 -21.25 -1.19 0.16
CA LEU A 41 -22.06 -2.03 1.04
C LEU A 41 -23.54 -1.61 1.01
N TYR A 42 -23.81 -0.30 1.05
CA TYR A 42 -25.17 0.24 0.91
C TYR A 42 -25.77 -0.07 -0.47
N CYS A 43 -24.95 -0.02 -1.52
CA CYS A 43 -25.32 -0.38 -2.90
C CYS A 43 -25.49 -1.90 -3.12
N LYS A 44 -25.40 -2.73 -2.06
CA LYS A 44 -25.42 -4.20 -2.12
C LYS A 44 -24.34 -4.81 -3.03
N ARG A 45 -23.29 -4.06 -3.36
CA ARG A 45 -22.13 -4.50 -4.15
C ARG A 45 -21.03 -5.01 -3.22
N THR A 46 -21.25 -6.18 -2.65
CA THR A 46 -20.37 -6.78 -1.62
C THR A 46 -18.95 -7.06 -2.10
N GLN A 47 -18.75 -7.47 -3.35
CA GLN A 47 -17.42 -7.73 -3.91
C GLN A 47 -16.57 -6.46 -3.96
N LEU A 48 -17.16 -5.36 -4.42
CA LEU A 48 -16.47 -4.08 -4.52
C LEU A 48 -16.23 -3.48 -3.13
N ALA A 49 -17.21 -3.60 -2.22
CA ALA A 49 -17.03 -3.22 -0.82
C ALA A 49 -15.83 -3.95 -0.17
N LYS A 50 -15.65 -5.25 -0.45
CA LYS A 50 -14.50 -6.03 0.05
C LYS A 50 -13.17 -5.48 -0.46
N PHE A 51 -13.09 -5.21 -1.76
CA PHE A 51 -11.89 -4.69 -2.40
C PHE A 51 -11.42 -3.37 -1.76
N TYR A 52 -12.33 -2.40 -1.62
CA TYR A 52 -12.01 -1.12 -0.99
C TYR A 52 -11.71 -1.27 0.50
N MET A 53 -12.39 -2.17 1.22
CA MET A 53 -12.11 -2.40 2.64
C MET A 53 -10.71 -3.00 2.87
N HIS A 54 -10.25 -3.90 2.00
CA HIS A 54 -8.89 -4.44 2.06
C HIS A 54 -7.83 -3.35 1.82
N LYS A 55 -8.07 -2.49 0.83
CA LYS A 55 -7.20 -1.33 0.57
C LYS A 55 -7.15 -0.39 1.78
N ALA A 56 -8.28 -0.06 2.39
CA ALA A 56 -8.33 0.79 3.58
C ALA A 56 -7.48 0.20 4.72
N VAL A 57 -7.62 -1.10 4.98
CA VAL A 57 -6.82 -1.81 6.00
C VAL A 57 -5.33 -1.76 5.67
N HIS A 58 -4.95 -1.98 4.40
CA HIS A 58 -3.56 -1.89 3.97
C HIS A 58 -2.97 -0.50 4.23
N TYR A 59 -3.65 0.57 3.82
CA TYR A 59 -3.18 1.94 4.03
C TYR A 59 -3.13 2.33 5.51
N TYR A 60 -4.10 1.89 6.34
CA TYR A 60 -4.03 2.12 7.78
C TYR A 60 -2.87 1.35 8.44
N LYS A 61 -2.52 0.15 7.95
CA LYS A 61 -1.33 -0.59 8.39
C LYS A 61 -0.05 0.18 8.03
N SER A 62 0.07 0.66 6.79
CA SER A 62 1.23 1.45 6.33
C SER A 62 1.37 2.78 7.07
N TYR A 63 0.26 3.41 7.46
CA TYR A 63 0.27 4.64 8.27
C TYR A 63 0.54 4.39 9.77
N GLY A 64 0.48 3.14 10.25
CA GLY A 64 0.67 2.80 11.66
C GLY A 64 -0.56 2.94 12.55
N ALA A 65 -1.77 3.10 11.98
CA ALA A 65 -3.02 3.20 12.72
C ALA A 65 -3.56 1.81 13.14
N THR A 66 -2.81 1.08 13.96
CA THR A 66 -3.12 -0.29 14.39
C THR A 66 -4.47 -0.42 15.09
N ASN A 67 -4.83 0.52 15.97
CA ASN A 67 -6.13 0.51 16.65
C ASN A 67 -7.31 0.60 15.65
N LYS A 68 -7.14 1.37 14.57
CA LYS A 68 -8.16 1.54 13.54
C LYS A 68 -8.31 0.27 12.70
N VAL A 69 -7.20 -0.39 12.39
CA VAL A 69 -7.17 -1.70 11.73
C VAL A 69 -7.93 -2.73 12.55
N VAL A 70 -7.62 -2.86 13.85
CA VAL A 70 -8.30 -3.82 14.74
C VAL A 70 -9.81 -3.51 14.84
N GLN A 71 -10.18 -2.24 14.91
CA GLN A 71 -11.59 -1.82 14.89
C GLN A 71 -12.30 -2.26 13.60
N LEU A 72 -11.66 -2.05 12.44
CA LEU A 72 -12.22 -2.42 11.12
C LEU A 72 -12.31 -3.94 10.96
N GLU A 73 -11.27 -4.67 11.36
CA GLU A 73 -11.23 -6.14 11.33
C GLU A 73 -12.30 -6.75 12.23
N THR A 74 -12.55 -6.16 13.41
CA THR A 74 -13.61 -6.60 14.33
C THR A 74 -15.00 -6.32 13.74
N ARG A 75 -15.24 -5.10 13.25
CA ARG A 75 -16.56 -4.65 12.77
C ARG A 75 -16.97 -5.31 11.45
N TYR A 76 -16.01 -5.57 10.57
CA TYR A 76 -16.24 -6.12 9.24
C TYR A 76 -15.65 -7.52 9.06
N SER A 77 -15.49 -8.28 10.14
CA SER A 77 -14.92 -9.63 10.15
C SER A 77 -15.57 -10.58 9.14
N VAL A 78 -16.89 -10.52 8.98
CA VAL A 78 -17.67 -11.31 7.99
C VAL A 78 -17.30 -10.93 6.55
N LEU A 79 -16.97 -9.67 6.31
CA LEU A 79 -16.65 -9.13 4.99
C LEU A 79 -15.22 -9.49 4.58
N LEU A 80 -14.30 -9.50 5.55
CA LEU A 80 -12.86 -9.76 5.37
C LEU A 80 -12.47 -11.24 5.43
N ARG A 81 -13.38 -12.13 5.84
CA ARG A 81 -13.12 -13.57 6.10
C ARG A 81 -12.72 -14.40 4.87
N PHE A 82 -12.90 -13.90 3.64
CA PHE A 82 -12.89 -14.74 2.43
C PHE A 82 -11.55 -14.77 1.66
N GLN A 83 -10.48 -14.11 2.13
CA GLN A 83 -9.16 -14.18 1.47
C GLN A 83 -8.03 -14.73 2.36
N GLN A 84 -8.36 -15.53 3.37
CA GLN A 84 -7.35 -16.43 3.95
C GLN A 84 -7.19 -17.68 3.07
N SER A 85 -6.92 -17.50 1.78
CA SER A 85 -6.18 -18.52 1.05
C SER A 85 -4.74 -18.40 1.51
N THR A 86 -4.44 -18.99 2.66
CA THR A 86 -3.08 -19.23 3.11
C THR A 86 -2.41 -20.12 2.07
N HIS A 87 -1.72 -19.54 1.11
CA HIS A 87 -0.70 -20.25 0.36
C HIS A 87 0.50 -20.39 1.31
N LYS A 88 0.44 -21.37 2.22
CA LYS A 88 1.64 -21.87 2.90
C LYS A 88 2.40 -22.73 1.89
N ASN A 89 3.12 -22.09 0.97
CA ASN A 89 4.24 -22.70 0.26
C ASN A 89 5.44 -21.81 0.64
N GLY A 90 6.39 -22.28 1.45
CA GLY A 90 7.27 -23.37 1.10
C GLY A 90 8.49 -22.73 0.44
N ALA A 91 9.66 -22.86 1.09
CA ALA A 91 10.93 -22.34 0.61
C ALA A 91 11.10 -22.59 -0.91
N GLN A 92 11.36 -21.52 -1.65
CA GLN A 92 12.00 -21.61 -2.96
C GLN A 92 13.42 -21.11 -2.73
N GLU A 93 14.22 -22.04 -2.25
CA GLU A 93 15.65 -22.11 -2.46
C GLU A 93 15.91 -21.93 -3.96
N TYR A 94 16.72 -20.93 -4.32
CA TYR A 94 17.36 -20.88 -5.63
C TYR A 94 18.78 -21.43 -5.44
N GLU A 95 18.91 -22.75 -5.41
CA GLU A 95 20.17 -23.41 -5.74
C GLU A 95 20.10 -23.73 -7.24
N ASN A 96 20.63 -22.85 -8.10
CA ASN A 96 22.02 -22.82 -8.56
C ASN A 96 22.34 -23.99 -9.52
N THR A 97 22.61 -23.67 -10.79
CA THR A 97 23.36 -24.56 -11.69
C THR A 97 24.18 -23.71 -12.64
N GLY A 98 25.47 -23.67 -12.37
CA GLY A 98 26.47 -22.97 -13.18
C GLY A 98 27.83 -23.07 -12.53
N GLN A 99 28.25 -24.32 -12.28
CA GLN A 99 29.56 -24.70 -11.76
C GLN A 99 30.68 -23.90 -12.45
N ASN A 100 31.59 -23.29 -11.67
CA ASN A 100 32.99 -23.73 -11.64
C ASN A 100 33.89 -22.87 -10.75
N LYS A 101 34.49 -23.57 -9.77
CA LYS A 101 35.88 -23.47 -9.27
C LYS A 101 36.20 -22.23 -8.43
N GLU A 102 36.29 -22.39 -7.11
CA GLU A 102 37.56 -22.66 -6.39
C GLU A 102 38.55 -21.51 -6.65
N GLU A 103 38.90 -20.64 -5.70
CA GLU A 103 39.49 -20.95 -4.40
C GLU A 103 39.72 -19.64 -3.61
N LYS A 104 39.64 -19.72 -2.27
CA LYS A 104 40.59 -19.15 -1.28
C LYS A 104 41.20 -17.76 -1.61
N THR A 105 41.12 -16.74 -0.77
CA THR A 105 41.63 -16.70 0.60
C THR A 105 41.33 -15.30 1.17
N GLN A 106 41.15 -15.24 2.47
CA GLN A 106 40.98 -14.08 3.35
C GLN A 106 41.86 -12.86 3.01
N SER A 107 41.29 -11.66 3.10
CA SER A 107 41.97 -10.57 3.82
C SER A 107 41.00 -9.51 4.32
N PHE A 108 41.14 -9.24 5.61
CA PHE A 108 40.71 -8.02 6.28
C PHE A 108 41.36 -6.81 5.61
N THR A 109 40.65 -5.70 5.47
CA THR A 109 41.13 -4.35 5.83
C THR A 109 40.07 -3.30 5.52
N THR A 110 39.82 -2.46 6.52
CA THR A 110 39.04 -1.22 6.47
C THR A 110 39.57 -0.29 5.39
N ASN A 111 38.71 0.44 4.67
CA ASN A 111 39.03 1.79 4.22
C ASN A 111 37.78 2.62 3.90
N THR A 112 37.54 3.58 4.78
CA THR A 112 36.80 4.83 4.61
C THR A 112 37.43 5.66 3.47
N PHE A 113 36.64 6.27 2.58
CA PHE A 113 36.59 7.73 2.32
C PHE A 113 35.64 8.07 1.14
N VAL A 114 34.54 8.75 1.48
CA VAL A 114 33.84 9.85 0.78
C VAL A 114 33.91 9.94 -0.75
N ASN A 115 32.74 9.94 -1.40
CA ASN A 115 32.38 11.06 -2.29
C ASN A 115 30.84 11.24 -2.32
N VAL A 116 30.34 12.15 -1.47
CA VAL A 116 28.95 12.59 -1.49
C VAL A 116 28.86 13.65 -2.60
N SER A 117 28.17 13.33 -3.70
CA SER A 117 27.94 14.29 -4.78
C SER A 117 26.69 15.10 -4.45
N LEU A 118 26.89 16.32 -3.93
CA LEU A 118 25.84 17.32 -3.76
C LEU A 118 25.33 17.77 -5.14
N CYS A 119 24.05 17.56 -5.43
CA CYS A 119 23.36 18.24 -6.52
C CYS A 119 22.94 19.63 -6.05
N GLU A 120 23.54 20.67 -6.60
CA GLU A 120 23.19 22.07 -6.35
C GLU A 120 22.32 22.58 -7.52
N ALA A 121 21.08 22.98 -7.21
CA ALA A 121 20.13 23.53 -8.16
C ALA A 121 20.27 25.07 -8.20
N PRO A 122 20.35 25.72 -9.38
CA PRO A 122 20.43 27.17 -9.45
C PRO A 122 19.05 27.83 -9.30
N LEU A 123 18.90 28.62 -8.23
CA LEU A 123 17.79 29.56 -8.02
C LEU A 123 17.94 30.78 -8.95
N ALA A 124 16.90 31.09 -9.71
CA ALA A 124 16.80 32.34 -10.48
C ALA A 124 16.32 33.50 -9.59
N PRO A 125 16.92 34.70 -9.66
CA PRO A 125 16.46 35.86 -8.89
C PRO A 125 15.27 36.58 -9.55
N ILE A 126 14.33 36.95 -8.70
CA ILE A 126 13.12 37.74 -8.96
C ILE A 126 13.51 39.21 -9.15
N ARG A 127 13.01 39.86 -10.21
CA ARG A 127 12.87 41.31 -10.31
C ARG A 127 11.57 41.68 -11.02
#